data_AF-A0AB94IXT3-F1
#
_entry.id   AF-A0AB94IXT3-F1
#
_cell.length_a   1.000
_cell.length_b   1.000
_cell.length_c   1.000
_cell.angle_alpha   90.00
_cell.angle_beta   90.00
_cell.angle_gamma   90.00
#
_symmetry.space_group_name_H-M   'P 1'
#
loop_
_entity.id
_entity.type
_entity.pdbx_description
1 polymer ?
#
loop_
_entity_poly.entity_id
_entity_poly.type
_entity_poly.pdbx_seq_one_letter_code
_entity_poly.pdbx_strand_id
1 'polypeptide(L)'
;MGYSPSHGLSKGVIVNLKEATQSVKRALREAENITNQRINSAIVAFNSLDVNSVMTEGMVALDGREPRRVEEADLMRAIEAAQSRLELPKNTFSVHTIPVRYELDGRPVDEPLNMTGKRLEIMLQTVSVPMTYTQNVLTCVQEGAGIRVKGLVLKPLAASLGSVVEEEMKMGCISLSIGGGATGLVLYRGGRPFKIMSIPIGGEHITSDLATVLRVSLRDAEDVKKRIFMEDDESLRRDGIDIDMAIQVIGARIEELLMDYVRVALADCSPQLFPGGVVLSGGVAKTPGIVEMLGEVLQMKVRVAHPIYAMPPGREDTSYVSAAGLLRYNTYRNSYSHLFVEPNSEDVRLSVEYLDDPMTDAQKPEPTAENLRSFLGGLARKFKELF
;
A
#
# COMPACT_ATOMS: atom_id res chain seq x y z
N MET A 1 4.21 -21.42 0.12
CA MET A 1 4.33 -20.03 0.60
C MET A 1 4.98 -20.07 1.98
N GLY A 2 6.08 -19.35 2.22
CA GLY A 2 6.69 -19.27 3.56
C GLY A 2 5.92 -18.34 4.50
N TYR A 3 6.19 -18.40 5.80
CA TYR A 3 5.57 -17.57 6.84
C TYR A 3 6.50 -17.30 8.02
N SER A 4 6.28 -16.21 8.72
CA SER A 4 6.88 -15.97 10.02
C SER A 4 5.99 -15.00 10.78
N PRO A 5 5.81 -15.19 12.10
CA PRO A 5 5.38 -14.09 12.96
C PRO A 5 6.26 -12.86 12.72
N SER A 6 5.63 -11.70 12.71
CA SER A 6 6.27 -10.42 12.47
C SER A 6 6.72 -9.82 13.80
N HIS A 7 8.00 -9.43 13.89
CA HIS A 7 8.57 -8.74 15.03
C HIS A 7 9.27 -7.46 14.58
N GLY A 8 9.44 -6.50 15.50
CA GLY A 8 10.01 -5.20 15.20
C GLY A 8 9.14 -4.27 14.36
N LEU A 9 7.84 -4.52 14.30
CA LEU A 9 6.86 -3.63 13.71
C LEU A 9 5.99 -3.02 14.80
N SER A 10 5.53 -1.79 14.57
CA SER A 10 4.47 -1.14 15.34
C SER A 10 3.56 -0.42 14.36
N LYS A 11 2.24 -0.58 14.50
CA LYS A 11 1.25 0.05 13.60
C LYS A 11 1.50 -0.29 12.12
N GLY A 12 2.08 -1.46 11.86
CA GLY A 12 2.43 -1.94 10.52
C GLY A 12 3.71 -1.33 9.91
N VAL A 13 4.43 -0.46 10.61
CA VAL A 13 5.70 0.12 10.14
C VAL A 13 6.89 -0.44 10.95
N ILE A 14 8.07 -0.47 10.34
CA ILE A 14 9.29 -1.02 10.98
C ILE A 14 9.78 -0.03 12.06
N VAL A 15 9.89 -0.51 13.30
CA VAL A 15 10.45 0.23 14.44
C VAL A 15 11.71 -0.44 15.00
N ASN A 16 11.91 -1.73 14.74
CA ASN A 16 13.14 -2.45 15.02
C ASN A 16 13.56 -3.27 13.79
N LEU A 17 14.52 -2.70 13.05
CA LEU A 17 15.01 -3.23 11.79
C LEU A 17 15.59 -4.64 11.92
N LYS A 18 16.29 -4.94 13.03
CA LYS A 18 16.94 -6.23 13.25
C LYS A 18 15.91 -7.36 13.39
N GLU A 19 14.88 -7.13 14.21
CA GLU A 19 13.80 -8.11 14.40
C GLU A 19 12.94 -8.31 13.14
N ALA A 20 12.66 -7.23 12.42
CA ALA A 20 11.96 -7.29 11.14
C ALA A 20 12.76 -8.12 10.13
N THR A 21 14.06 -7.85 10.00
CA THR A 21 14.98 -8.59 9.12
C THR A 21 15.00 -10.08 9.45
N GLN A 22 15.05 -10.44 10.74
CA GLN A 22 15.02 -11.85 11.16
C GLN A 22 13.71 -12.54 10.77
N SER A 23 12.57 -11.83 10.89
CA SER A 23 11.25 -12.34 10.51
C SER A 23 11.16 -12.57 9.00
N VAL A 24 11.67 -11.63 8.19
CA VAL A 24 11.78 -11.79 6.73
C VAL A 24 12.67 -12.99 6.37
N LYS A 25 13.86 -13.12 6.98
CA LYS A 25 14.77 -14.26 6.76
C LYS A 25 14.15 -15.61 7.12
N ARG A 26 13.30 -15.68 8.15
CA ARG A 26 12.57 -16.91 8.50
C ARG A 26 11.56 -17.28 7.43
N ALA A 27 10.70 -16.34 7.04
CA ALA A 27 9.70 -16.56 6.00
C ALA A 27 10.34 -16.92 4.65
N LEU A 28 11.45 -16.26 4.30
CA LEU A 28 12.24 -16.55 3.11
C LEU A 28 12.77 -17.98 3.13
N ARG A 29 13.44 -18.39 4.21
CA ARG A 29 13.97 -19.76 4.34
C ARG A 29 12.89 -20.82 4.24
N GLU A 30 11.72 -20.59 4.85
CA GLU A 30 10.59 -21.51 4.70
C GLU A 30 10.11 -21.58 3.24
N ALA A 31 10.02 -20.45 2.54
CA ALA A 31 9.63 -20.43 1.14
C ALA A 31 10.64 -21.15 0.23
N GLU A 32 11.94 -20.92 0.42
CA GLU A 32 13.01 -21.61 -0.32
C GLU A 32 12.99 -23.12 -0.05
N ASN A 33 12.77 -23.53 1.21
CA ASN A 33 12.68 -24.95 1.57
C ASN A 33 11.47 -25.64 0.91
N ILE A 34 10.31 -24.99 0.89
CA ILE A 34 9.09 -25.54 0.28
C ILE A 34 9.25 -25.68 -1.24
N THR A 35 9.86 -24.69 -1.88
CA THR A 35 9.99 -24.63 -3.35
C THR A 35 11.24 -25.34 -3.88
N ASN A 36 12.20 -25.64 -3.00
CA ASN A 36 13.54 -26.11 -3.33
C ASN A 36 14.24 -25.17 -4.35
N GLN A 37 14.00 -23.86 -4.24
CA GLN A 37 14.55 -22.83 -5.12
C GLN A 37 15.14 -21.70 -4.31
N ARG A 38 16.23 -21.10 -4.82
CA ARG A 38 16.75 -19.85 -4.30
C ARG A 38 15.90 -18.68 -4.76
N ILE A 39 15.52 -17.82 -3.83
CA ILE A 39 14.75 -16.62 -4.11
C ILE A 39 15.71 -15.44 -4.03
N ASN A 40 15.89 -14.73 -5.14
CA ASN A 40 16.89 -13.64 -5.23
C ASN A 40 16.24 -12.25 -5.34
N SER A 41 14.92 -12.20 -5.58
CA SER A 41 14.19 -10.94 -5.74
C SER A 41 12.73 -11.06 -5.33
N ALA A 42 12.14 -9.97 -4.84
CA ALA A 42 10.74 -9.92 -4.44
C ALA A 42 10.10 -8.56 -4.78
N ILE A 43 8.78 -8.56 -4.90
CA ILE A 43 7.94 -7.36 -4.75
C ILE A 43 7.47 -7.35 -3.30
N VAL A 44 7.58 -6.20 -2.64
CA VAL A 44 7.31 -6.10 -1.20
C VAL A 44 6.09 -5.23 -0.97
N ALA A 45 5.08 -5.80 -0.31
CA ALA A 45 3.99 -5.00 0.24
C ALA A 45 4.41 -4.41 1.60
N PHE A 46 4.19 -3.12 1.81
CA PHE A 46 4.53 -2.43 3.06
C PHE A 46 3.42 -1.46 3.49
N ASN A 47 3.37 -1.11 4.77
CA ASN A 47 2.45 -0.09 5.28
C ASN A 47 3.16 1.27 5.38
N SER A 48 2.39 2.35 5.27
CA SER A 48 2.79 3.69 5.66
C SER A 48 1.63 4.33 6.41
N LEU A 49 1.93 5.13 7.45
CA LEU A 49 0.92 5.86 8.20
C LEU A 49 0.51 7.16 7.51
N ASP A 50 1.37 7.68 6.64
CA ASP A 50 1.21 8.96 5.96
C ASP A 50 1.21 8.70 4.45
N VAL A 51 0.02 8.63 3.88
CA VAL A 51 -0.17 8.42 2.44
C VAL A 51 -0.68 9.72 1.84
N ASN A 52 0.13 10.32 0.97
CA ASN A 52 -0.23 11.52 0.22
C ASN A 52 -0.68 11.12 -1.18
N SER A 53 -1.60 11.89 -1.74
CA SER A 53 -2.00 11.72 -3.12
C SER A 53 -2.14 13.05 -3.84
N VAL A 54 -1.61 13.11 -5.05
CA VAL A 54 -1.65 14.27 -5.94
C VAL A 54 -2.25 13.84 -7.26
N MET A 55 -3.22 14.61 -7.77
CA MET A 55 -3.79 14.42 -9.10
C MET A 55 -3.08 15.37 -10.08
N THR A 56 -2.66 14.85 -11.23
CA THR A 56 -2.10 15.67 -12.31
C THR A 56 -2.78 15.35 -13.63
N GLU A 57 -2.84 16.34 -14.52
CA GLU A 57 -3.44 16.20 -15.85
C GLU A 57 -2.39 16.39 -16.93
N GLY A 58 -2.42 15.53 -17.94
CA GLY A 58 -1.58 15.57 -19.12
C GLY A 58 -2.42 15.59 -20.38
N MET A 59 -1.90 16.22 -21.43
CA MET A 59 -2.60 16.36 -22.70
C MET A 59 -1.62 16.26 -23.85
N VAL A 60 -2.00 15.48 -24.88
CA VAL A 60 -1.24 15.34 -26.12
C VAL A 60 -2.18 15.53 -27.31
N ALA A 61 -1.73 16.32 -28.28
CA ALA A 61 -2.34 16.37 -29.60
C ALA A 61 -1.85 15.16 -30.41
N LEU A 62 -2.79 14.44 -31.03
CA LEU A 62 -2.50 13.33 -31.93
C LEU A 62 -2.15 13.95 -33.28
N ASP A 63 -0.85 14.19 -33.50
CA ASP A 63 -0.32 14.94 -34.64
C ASP A 63 -0.95 14.50 -35.98
N GLY A 64 -1.76 15.39 -36.57
CA GLY A 64 -2.53 15.18 -37.80
C GLY A 64 -3.54 16.31 -38.07
N ARG A 65 -3.77 16.67 -39.34
CA ARG A 65 -4.89 17.57 -39.73
C ARG A 65 -6.25 16.87 -39.53
N GLU A 66 -6.25 15.54 -39.61
CA GLU A 66 -7.41 14.65 -39.45
C GLU A 66 -7.28 13.80 -38.18
N PRO A 67 -8.41 13.33 -37.59
CA PRO A 67 -8.38 12.36 -36.49
C PRO A 67 -7.57 11.12 -36.88
N ARG A 68 -6.73 10.64 -35.96
CA ARG A 68 -5.99 9.39 -36.14
C ARG A 68 -6.10 8.48 -34.92
N ARG A 69 -5.67 7.23 -35.10
CA ARG A 69 -5.62 6.23 -34.04
C ARG A 69 -4.61 6.65 -32.96
N VAL A 70 -5.00 6.49 -31.69
CA VAL A 70 -4.11 6.61 -30.54
C VAL A 70 -3.16 5.42 -30.51
N GLU A 71 -1.88 5.71 -30.47
CA GLU A 71 -0.79 4.72 -30.36
C GLU A 71 -0.19 4.73 -28.95
N GLU A 72 0.58 3.70 -28.60
CA GLU A 72 1.24 3.61 -27.29
C GLU A 72 2.16 4.81 -27.02
N ALA A 73 2.83 5.32 -28.05
CA ALA A 73 3.67 6.51 -27.95
C ALA A 73 2.89 7.77 -27.54
N ASP A 74 1.63 7.91 -27.96
CA ASP A 74 0.77 9.02 -27.56
C ASP A 74 0.39 8.93 -26.08
N LEU A 75 0.10 7.71 -25.63
CA LEU A 75 -0.22 7.43 -24.23
C LEU A 75 0.97 7.74 -23.32
N MET A 76 2.17 7.31 -23.71
CA MET A 76 3.40 7.61 -22.97
C MET A 76 3.66 9.11 -22.91
N ARG A 77 3.54 9.84 -24.04
CA ARG A 77 3.67 11.31 -24.04
C ARG A 77 2.63 11.99 -23.13
N ALA A 78 1.41 11.48 -23.08
CA ALA A 78 0.37 12.05 -22.21
C ALA A 78 0.68 11.80 -20.73
N ILE A 79 1.19 10.61 -20.39
CA ILE A 79 1.66 10.27 -19.05
C ILE A 79 2.84 11.19 -18.65
N GLU A 80 3.84 11.34 -19.52
CA GLU A 80 4.99 12.22 -19.28
C GLU A 80 4.56 13.68 -19.08
N ALA A 81 3.62 14.16 -19.89
CA ALA A 81 3.04 15.49 -19.73
C ALA A 81 2.37 15.67 -18.35
N ALA A 82 1.60 14.68 -17.89
CA ALA A 82 1.00 14.71 -16.56
C ALA A 82 2.06 14.62 -15.44
N GLN A 83 3.09 13.79 -15.60
CA GLN A 83 4.17 13.62 -14.62
C GLN A 83 5.06 14.87 -14.52
N SER A 84 5.28 15.60 -15.61
CA SER A 84 6.05 16.86 -15.59
C SER A 84 5.45 17.95 -14.70
N ARG A 85 4.14 17.85 -14.39
CA ARG A 85 3.41 18.77 -13.51
C ARG A 85 3.32 18.27 -12.06
N LEU A 86 3.91 17.11 -11.77
CA LEU A 86 3.86 16.50 -10.46
C LEU A 86 4.78 17.25 -9.49
N GLU A 87 4.17 17.83 -8.47
CA GLU A 87 4.88 18.39 -7.32
C GLU A 87 4.59 17.55 -6.10
N LEU A 88 5.60 16.82 -5.63
CA LEU A 88 5.50 16.02 -4.41
C LEU A 88 5.99 16.82 -3.20
N PRO A 89 5.43 16.57 -2.00
CA PRO A 89 6.01 17.08 -0.76
C PRO A 89 7.48 16.65 -0.64
N LYS A 90 8.31 17.52 -0.08
CA LYS A 90 9.72 17.21 0.20
C LYS A 90 9.84 15.94 1.05
N ASN A 91 10.92 15.18 0.82
CA ASN A 91 11.22 13.93 1.54
C ASN A 91 10.14 12.85 1.42
N THR A 92 9.39 12.84 0.31
CA THR A 92 8.47 11.75 -0.03
C THR A 92 8.96 10.96 -1.23
N PHE A 93 8.51 9.71 -1.33
CA PHE A 93 8.76 8.80 -2.44
C PHE A 93 7.44 8.47 -3.12
N SER A 94 7.40 8.62 -4.45
CA SER A 94 6.27 8.19 -5.28
C SER A 94 6.23 6.67 -5.33
N VAL A 95 5.20 6.05 -4.75
CA VAL A 95 5.06 4.59 -4.73
C VAL A 95 4.25 4.11 -5.94
N HIS A 96 3.15 4.79 -6.25
CA HIS A 96 2.23 4.40 -7.31
C HIS A 96 1.85 5.61 -8.16
N THR A 97 1.85 5.45 -9.48
CA THR A 97 1.22 6.39 -10.40
C THR A 97 0.16 5.64 -11.20
N ILE A 98 -1.10 6.04 -11.06
CA ILE A 98 -2.27 5.29 -11.56
C ILE A 98 -3.08 6.21 -12.47
N PRO A 99 -3.28 5.88 -13.75
CA PRO A 99 -4.18 6.66 -14.59
C PRO A 99 -5.61 6.46 -14.12
N VAL A 100 -6.28 7.52 -13.68
CA VAL A 100 -7.65 7.44 -13.13
C VAL A 100 -8.73 7.87 -14.11
N ARG A 101 -8.38 8.61 -15.17
CA ARG A 101 -9.31 9.04 -16.24
C ARG A 101 -8.57 9.20 -17.56
N TYR A 102 -9.22 8.82 -18.65
CA TYR A 102 -8.83 9.23 -20.01
C TYR A 102 -9.98 9.99 -20.66
N GLU A 103 -9.63 10.98 -21.47
CA GLU A 103 -10.58 11.66 -22.33
C GLU A 103 -10.02 11.77 -23.75
N LEU A 104 -10.86 11.50 -24.74
CA LEU A 104 -10.55 11.65 -26.16
C LEU A 104 -11.50 12.69 -26.74
N ASP A 105 -10.95 13.79 -27.27
CA ASP A 105 -11.69 14.92 -27.81
C ASP A 105 -12.77 15.48 -26.84
N GLY A 106 -12.43 15.53 -25.55
CA GLY A 106 -13.31 16.04 -24.47
C GLY A 106 -14.42 15.08 -24.04
N ARG A 107 -14.34 13.79 -24.42
CA ARG A 107 -15.27 12.75 -23.99
C ARG A 107 -14.53 11.68 -23.18
N PRO A 108 -15.07 11.25 -22.03
CA PRO A 108 -14.44 10.21 -21.22
C PRO A 108 -14.42 8.88 -21.98
N VAL A 109 -13.29 8.18 -21.89
CA VAL A 109 -13.09 6.85 -22.46
C VAL A 109 -12.39 5.94 -21.44
N ASP A 110 -12.71 4.65 -21.46
CA ASP A 110 -12.11 3.68 -20.53
C ASP A 110 -10.68 3.32 -20.97
N GLU A 111 -10.50 2.94 -22.23
CA GLU A 111 -9.20 2.60 -22.81
C GLU A 111 -9.02 3.36 -24.13
N PRO A 112 -8.12 4.35 -24.18
CA PRO A 112 -7.96 5.21 -25.35
C PRO A 112 -7.17 4.54 -26.48
N LEU A 113 -6.36 3.51 -26.16
CA LEU A 113 -5.49 2.85 -27.12
C LEU A 113 -6.34 2.30 -28.27
N ASN A 114 -5.88 2.55 -29.50
CA ASN A 114 -6.57 2.14 -30.73
C ASN A 114 -7.88 2.89 -31.06
N MET A 115 -8.33 3.83 -30.23
CA MET A 115 -9.43 4.73 -30.58
C MET A 115 -8.95 5.85 -31.51
N THR A 116 -9.86 6.45 -32.28
CA THR A 116 -9.56 7.55 -33.21
C THR A 116 -9.99 8.89 -32.64
N GLY A 117 -9.09 9.87 -32.60
CA GLY A 117 -9.39 11.22 -32.15
C GLY A 117 -8.32 12.23 -32.56
N LYS A 118 -8.40 13.46 -32.03
CA LYS A 118 -7.40 14.52 -32.26
C LYS A 118 -6.63 14.88 -31.00
N ARG A 119 -7.22 14.70 -29.81
CA ARG A 119 -6.64 15.11 -28.53
C ARG A 119 -6.89 14.06 -27.47
N LEU A 120 -5.80 13.58 -26.87
CA LEU A 120 -5.82 12.66 -25.74
C LEU A 120 -5.47 13.42 -24.46
N GLU A 121 -6.34 13.31 -23.47
CA GLU A 121 -6.14 13.82 -22.12
C GLU A 121 -6.12 12.66 -21.12
N ILE A 122 -5.27 12.78 -20.11
CA ILE A 122 -5.09 11.78 -19.05
C ILE A 122 -5.08 12.49 -17.70
N MET A 123 -5.74 11.88 -16.71
CA MET A 123 -5.56 12.24 -15.31
C MET A 123 -4.82 11.12 -14.60
N LEU A 124 -3.70 11.46 -13.98
CA LEU A 124 -2.92 10.58 -13.14
C LEU A 124 -3.20 10.87 -11.68
N GLN A 125 -3.28 9.80 -10.89
CA GLN A 125 -3.14 9.86 -9.45
C GLN A 125 -1.76 9.36 -9.08
N THR A 126 -0.95 10.22 -8.48
CA THR A 126 0.30 9.82 -7.85
C THR A 126 0.09 9.65 -6.36
N VAL A 127 0.58 8.56 -5.81
CA VAL A 127 0.54 8.23 -4.38
C VAL A 127 1.96 8.21 -3.85
N SER A 128 2.24 9.04 -2.86
CA SER A 128 3.56 9.14 -2.22
C SER A 128 3.50 8.91 -0.72
N VAL A 129 4.64 8.51 -0.16
CA VAL A 129 4.82 8.27 1.28
C VAL A 129 6.12 8.90 1.75
N PRO A 130 6.32 9.16 3.05
CA PRO A 130 7.63 9.57 3.57
C PRO A 130 8.74 8.59 3.18
N MET A 131 9.86 9.14 2.70
CA MET A 131 11.02 8.37 2.21
C MET A 131 11.58 7.40 3.26
N THR A 132 11.47 7.74 4.54
CA THR A 132 11.95 6.91 5.65
C THR A 132 11.26 5.54 5.72
N TYR A 133 9.97 5.46 5.37
CA TYR A 133 9.25 4.18 5.36
C TYR A 133 9.78 3.25 4.27
N THR A 134 10.05 3.77 3.06
CA THR A 134 10.56 2.98 1.95
C THR A 134 12.02 2.58 2.18
N GLN A 135 12.86 3.49 2.67
CA GLN A 135 14.24 3.20 3.06
C GLN A 135 14.33 2.07 4.09
N ASN A 136 13.54 2.12 5.16
CA ASN A 136 13.54 1.05 6.18
C ASN A 136 13.14 -0.31 5.59
N VAL A 137 12.22 -0.34 4.62
CA VAL A 137 11.83 -1.58 3.93
C VAL A 137 12.96 -2.09 3.03
N LEU A 138 13.60 -1.19 2.27
CA LEU A 138 14.73 -1.54 1.41
C LEU A 138 15.90 -2.08 2.22
N THR A 139 16.32 -1.39 3.29
CA THR A 139 17.39 -1.86 4.17
C THR A 139 17.02 -3.19 4.83
N CYS A 140 15.77 -3.39 5.25
CA CYS A 140 15.32 -4.66 5.85
C CYS A 140 15.43 -5.85 4.87
N VAL A 141 14.94 -5.67 3.64
CA VAL A 141 14.79 -6.75 2.67
C VAL A 141 16.04 -6.92 1.80
N GLN A 142 16.57 -5.83 1.26
CA GLN A 142 17.70 -5.84 0.33
C GLN A 142 19.03 -6.05 1.05
N GLU A 143 19.39 -5.16 1.96
CA GLU A 143 20.66 -5.27 2.70
C GLU A 143 20.57 -6.37 3.77
N GLY A 144 19.49 -6.35 4.55
CA GLY A 144 19.28 -7.23 5.68
C GLY A 144 19.10 -8.68 5.26
N ALA A 145 18.13 -8.96 4.37
CA ALA A 145 17.78 -10.31 3.95
C ALA A 145 18.46 -10.78 2.66
N GLY A 146 19.17 -9.90 1.93
CA GLY A 146 19.87 -10.25 0.69
C GLY A 146 18.95 -10.43 -0.52
N ILE A 147 17.76 -9.83 -0.50
CA ILE A 147 16.74 -9.97 -1.55
C ILE A 147 16.59 -8.68 -2.33
N ARG A 148 16.83 -8.72 -3.65
CA ARG A 148 16.63 -7.56 -4.51
C ARG A 148 15.15 -7.16 -4.54
N VAL A 149 14.84 -5.92 -4.16
CA VAL A 149 13.47 -5.42 -4.23
C VAL A 149 13.18 -4.93 -5.65
N LYS A 150 12.23 -5.57 -6.34
CA LYS A 150 11.82 -5.23 -7.72
C LYS A 150 10.65 -4.24 -7.79
N GLY A 151 10.02 -3.97 -6.66
CA GLY A 151 8.89 -3.06 -6.55
C GLY A 151 8.37 -3.00 -5.13
N LEU A 152 7.82 -1.84 -4.79
CA LEU A 152 7.17 -1.59 -3.51
C LEU A 152 5.69 -1.36 -3.76
N VAL A 153 4.83 -1.96 -2.94
CA VAL A 153 3.39 -1.81 -3.05
C VAL A 153 2.82 -1.46 -1.69
N LEU A 154 2.03 -0.39 -1.61
CA LEU A 154 1.24 -0.12 -0.41
C LEU A 154 0.33 -1.32 -0.09
N LYS A 155 0.43 -1.83 1.14
CA LYS A 155 -0.31 -3.00 1.62
C LYS A 155 -1.83 -2.88 1.46
N PRO A 156 -2.48 -1.72 1.68
CA PRO A 156 -3.91 -1.57 1.37
C PRO A 156 -4.24 -1.87 -0.10
N LEU A 157 -3.42 -1.37 -1.04
CA LEU A 157 -3.59 -1.65 -2.48
C LEU A 157 -3.31 -3.11 -2.82
N ALA A 158 -2.28 -3.71 -2.22
CA ALA A 158 -2.04 -5.14 -2.38
C ALA A 158 -3.22 -5.97 -1.84
N ALA A 159 -3.79 -5.60 -0.69
CA ALA A 159 -4.95 -6.30 -0.15
C ALA A 159 -6.17 -6.19 -1.08
N SER A 160 -6.47 -4.98 -1.59
CA SER A 160 -7.63 -4.76 -2.45
C SER A 160 -7.52 -5.50 -3.79
N LEU A 161 -6.34 -5.49 -4.42
CA LEU A 161 -6.10 -6.25 -5.65
C LEU A 161 -6.30 -7.75 -5.45
N GLY A 162 -6.06 -8.27 -4.24
CA GLY A 162 -6.21 -9.68 -3.92
C GLY A 162 -7.58 -10.10 -3.41
N SER A 163 -8.53 -9.16 -3.23
CA SER A 163 -9.82 -9.41 -2.57
C SER A 163 -11.05 -8.91 -3.36
N VAL A 164 -10.87 -7.86 -4.16
CA VAL A 164 -11.94 -7.21 -4.93
C VAL A 164 -12.03 -7.79 -6.34
N VAL A 165 -13.24 -8.09 -6.80
CA VAL A 165 -13.49 -8.55 -8.19
C VAL A 165 -13.75 -7.37 -9.12
N GLU A 166 -13.57 -7.56 -10.43
CA GLU A 166 -13.60 -6.45 -11.40
C GLU A 166 -14.95 -5.75 -11.46
N GLU A 167 -16.05 -6.50 -11.31
CA GLU A 167 -17.41 -5.98 -11.30
C GLU A 167 -17.62 -4.97 -10.16
N GLU A 168 -17.08 -5.26 -8.98
CA GLU A 168 -17.16 -4.38 -7.81
C GLU A 168 -16.32 -3.12 -8.01
N MET A 169 -15.11 -3.25 -8.56
CA MET A 169 -14.27 -2.11 -8.90
C MET A 169 -14.99 -1.18 -9.88
N LYS A 170 -15.65 -1.74 -10.90
CA LYS A 170 -16.40 -1.00 -11.93
C LYS A 170 -17.61 -0.29 -11.35
N MET A 171 -18.42 -1.00 -10.56
CA MET A 171 -19.59 -0.43 -9.87
C MET A 171 -19.21 0.66 -8.87
N GLY A 172 -18.03 0.53 -8.25
CA GLY A 172 -17.58 1.37 -7.15
C GLY A 172 -17.77 0.64 -5.82
N CYS A 173 -16.68 0.44 -5.10
CA CYS A 173 -16.66 -0.30 -3.84
C CYS A 173 -15.55 0.24 -2.91
N ILE A 174 -15.62 -0.17 -1.64
CA ILE A 174 -14.60 0.11 -0.63
C ILE A 174 -13.93 -1.20 -0.24
N SER A 175 -12.64 -1.33 -0.49
CA SER A 175 -11.84 -2.41 0.10
C SER A 175 -11.39 -2.00 1.49
N LEU A 176 -11.81 -2.72 2.53
CA LEU A 176 -11.40 -2.54 3.92
C LEU A 176 -10.60 -3.77 4.38
N SER A 177 -9.32 -3.59 4.72
CA SER A 177 -8.46 -4.68 5.18
C SER A 177 -7.98 -4.40 6.60
N ILE A 178 -8.53 -5.11 7.59
CA ILE A 178 -8.17 -4.96 9.01
C ILE A 178 -7.09 -5.98 9.37
N GLY A 179 -5.84 -5.52 9.46
CA GLY A 179 -4.67 -6.33 9.79
C GLY A 179 -4.32 -6.34 11.27
N GLY A 180 -3.12 -6.82 11.60
CA GLY A 180 -2.57 -6.80 12.97
C GLY A 180 -2.30 -5.36 13.45
N GLY A 181 -1.33 -4.68 12.84
CA GLY A 181 -0.97 -3.32 13.28
C GLY A 181 -1.81 -2.18 12.69
N ALA A 182 -2.48 -2.38 11.55
CA ALA A 182 -3.14 -1.31 10.82
C ALA A 182 -4.35 -1.78 10.00
N THR A 183 -5.22 -0.83 9.70
CA THR A 183 -6.41 -0.98 8.86
C THR A 183 -6.22 -0.21 7.57
N GLY A 184 -6.26 -0.91 6.44
CA GLY A 184 -6.10 -0.33 5.11
C GLY A 184 -7.44 -0.10 4.41
N LEU A 185 -7.54 1.02 3.70
CA LEU A 185 -8.71 1.40 2.90
C LEU A 185 -8.28 1.70 1.45
N VAL A 186 -9.03 1.16 0.49
CA VAL A 186 -8.91 1.54 -0.94
C VAL A 186 -10.30 1.73 -1.52
N LEU A 187 -10.56 2.91 -2.08
CA LEU A 187 -11.85 3.26 -2.68
C LEU A 187 -11.71 3.18 -4.20
N TYR A 188 -12.65 2.48 -4.82
CA TYR A 188 -12.72 2.29 -6.27
C TYR A 188 -13.91 3.03 -6.86
N ARG A 189 -13.73 3.55 -8.08
CA ARG A 189 -14.81 4.08 -8.93
C ARG A 189 -14.42 3.86 -10.40
N GLY A 190 -15.34 3.36 -11.22
CA GLY A 190 -15.08 3.14 -12.65
C GLY A 190 -13.92 2.18 -12.91
N GLY A 191 -13.73 1.19 -12.04
CA GLY A 191 -12.68 0.17 -12.17
C GLY A 191 -11.33 0.57 -11.58
N ARG A 192 -11.18 1.79 -11.07
CA ARG A 192 -9.87 2.35 -10.69
C ARG A 192 -9.84 2.81 -9.24
N PRO A 193 -8.73 2.57 -8.51
CA PRO A 193 -8.56 3.12 -7.18
C PRO A 193 -8.37 4.63 -7.30
N PHE A 194 -9.08 5.41 -6.48
CA PHE A 194 -8.94 6.87 -6.44
C PHE A 194 -8.55 7.42 -5.06
N LYS A 195 -8.62 6.58 -4.00
CA LYS A 195 -8.18 6.94 -2.65
C LYS A 195 -7.58 5.71 -1.97
N ILE A 196 -6.40 5.86 -1.38
CA ILE A 196 -5.70 4.83 -0.61
C ILE A 196 -5.35 5.45 0.74
N MET A 197 -5.69 4.77 1.83
CA MET A 197 -5.47 5.24 3.20
C MET A 197 -5.02 4.10 4.11
N SER A 198 -4.39 4.47 5.22
CA SER A 198 -4.04 3.56 6.31
C SER A 198 -4.39 4.20 7.64
N ILE A 199 -5.02 3.44 8.53
CA ILE A 199 -5.37 3.82 9.89
C ILE A 199 -4.45 3.00 10.82
N PRO A 200 -3.73 3.63 11.77
CA PRO A 200 -2.76 2.98 12.65
C PRO A 200 -3.39 2.13 13.77
N ILE A 201 -4.52 1.48 13.48
CA ILE A 201 -5.28 0.65 14.41
C ILE A 201 -5.63 -0.67 13.71
N GLY A 202 -5.48 -1.76 14.43
CA GLY A 202 -5.75 -3.12 13.95
C GLY A 202 -5.85 -4.11 15.11
N GLY A 203 -5.79 -5.39 14.80
CA GLY A 203 -5.95 -6.48 15.77
C GLY A 203 -4.94 -6.52 16.92
N GLU A 204 -3.79 -5.84 16.83
CA GLU A 204 -2.84 -5.69 17.94
C GLU A 204 -3.44 -4.87 19.10
N HIS A 205 -4.32 -3.91 18.79
CA HIS A 205 -5.02 -3.12 19.81
C HIS A 205 -6.06 -3.98 20.55
N ILE A 206 -6.78 -4.84 19.81
CA ILE A 206 -7.69 -5.84 20.40
C ILE A 206 -6.92 -6.74 21.38
N THR A 207 -5.75 -7.24 20.97
CA THR A 207 -4.88 -8.07 21.82
C THR A 207 -4.39 -7.34 23.07
N SER A 208 -4.02 -6.07 22.93
CA SER A 208 -3.59 -5.24 24.06
C SER A 208 -4.70 -5.01 25.08
N ASP A 209 -5.93 -4.74 24.61
CA ASP A 209 -7.08 -4.55 25.48
C ASP A 209 -7.45 -5.84 26.21
N LEU A 210 -7.47 -6.98 25.50
CA LEU A 210 -7.68 -8.29 26.10
C LEU A 210 -6.64 -8.63 27.16
N ALA A 211 -5.35 -8.40 26.89
CA ALA A 211 -4.29 -8.64 27.86
C ALA A 211 -4.49 -7.81 29.14
N THR A 212 -4.91 -6.55 28.97
CA THR A 212 -5.16 -5.62 30.08
C THR A 212 -6.37 -6.05 30.91
N VAL A 213 -7.51 -6.33 30.27
CA VAL A 213 -8.77 -6.64 30.96
C VAL A 213 -8.74 -8.03 31.58
N LEU A 214 -8.26 -9.04 30.85
CA LEU A 214 -8.16 -10.41 31.34
C LEU A 214 -6.94 -10.64 32.24
N ARG A 215 -6.02 -9.65 32.31
CA ARG A 215 -4.77 -9.70 33.11
C ARG A 215 -3.88 -10.89 32.74
N VAL A 216 -3.77 -11.16 31.44
CA VAL A 216 -2.94 -12.24 30.88
C VAL A 216 -1.79 -11.66 30.04
N SER A 217 -0.85 -12.51 29.63
CA SER A 217 0.22 -12.04 28.74
C SER A 217 -0.34 -11.67 27.35
N LEU A 218 0.34 -10.80 26.61
CA LEU A 218 -0.03 -10.49 25.21
C LEU A 218 -0.11 -11.74 24.33
N ARG A 219 0.72 -12.75 24.62
CA ARG A 219 0.70 -14.03 23.91
C ARG A 219 -0.61 -14.78 24.16
N ASP A 220 -1.02 -14.87 25.43
CA ASP A 220 -2.24 -15.57 25.81
C ASP A 220 -3.48 -14.80 25.33
N ALA A 221 -3.46 -13.47 25.38
CA ALA A 221 -4.51 -12.63 24.82
C ALA A 221 -4.67 -12.81 23.30
N GLU A 222 -3.57 -12.92 22.55
CA GLU A 222 -3.62 -13.20 21.11
C GLU A 222 -4.22 -14.58 20.83
N ASP A 223 -3.90 -15.55 21.68
CA ASP A 223 -4.43 -16.91 21.58
C ASP A 223 -5.94 -16.94 21.88
N VAL A 224 -6.38 -16.28 22.97
CA VAL A 224 -7.81 -16.09 23.29
C VAL A 224 -8.55 -15.46 22.11
N LYS A 225 -8.02 -14.34 21.57
CA LYS A 225 -8.62 -13.66 20.41
C LYS A 225 -8.77 -14.60 19.20
N LYS A 226 -7.73 -15.37 18.87
CA LYS A 226 -7.77 -16.31 17.74
C LYS A 226 -8.78 -17.42 17.94
N ARG A 227 -8.88 -17.97 19.16
CA ARG A 227 -9.86 -19.03 19.48
C ARG A 227 -11.29 -18.51 19.42
N ILE A 228 -11.54 -17.27 19.87
CA ILE A 228 -12.84 -16.60 19.66
C ILE A 228 -13.15 -16.44 18.17
N PHE A 229 -12.17 -16.06 17.34
CA PHE A 229 -12.36 -15.97 15.88
C PHE A 229 -12.58 -17.33 15.21
N MET A 230 -12.29 -18.43 15.90
CA MET A 230 -12.56 -19.80 15.47
C MET A 230 -13.81 -20.38 16.12
N GLU A 231 -14.53 -19.59 16.93
CA GLU A 231 -15.70 -20.02 17.71
C GLU A 231 -15.40 -21.24 18.61
N ASP A 232 -14.16 -21.35 19.13
CA ASP A 232 -13.71 -22.44 20.01
C ASP A 232 -13.95 -22.11 21.50
N ASP A 233 -15.22 -21.88 21.83
CA ASP A 233 -15.65 -21.51 23.18
C ASP A 233 -15.37 -22.63 24.20
N GLU A 234 -15.47 -23.88 23.77
CA GLU A 234 -15.27 -25.04 24.64
C GLU A 234 -13.84 -25.13 25.19
N SER A 235 -12.82 -24.85 24.39
CA SER A 235 -11.43 -24.84 24.88
C SER A 235 -11.16 -23.67 25.81
N LEU A 236 -11.72 -22.50 25.50
CA LEU A 236 -11.60 -21.30 26.33
C LEU A 236 -12.22 -21.48 27.71
N ARG A 237 -13.40 -22.12 27.79
CA ARG A 237 -14.04 -22.45 29.08
C ARG A 237 -13.19 -23.40 29.92
N ARG A 238 -12.55 -24.39 29.30
CA ARG A 238 -11.66 -25.33 30.01
C ARG A 238 -10.43 -24.64 30.58
N ASP A 239 -9.91 -23.64 29.86
CA ASP A 239 -8.78 -22.81 30.31
C ASP A 239 -9.21 -21.75 31.34
N GLY A 240 -10.49 -21.71 31.74
CA GLY A 240 -11.01 -20.78 32.74
C GLY A 240 -11.12 -19.34 32.25
N ILE A 241 -11.17 -19.13 30.92
CA ILE A 241 -11.29 -17.80 30.33
C ILE A 241 -12.74 -17.32 30.42
N ASP A 242 -12.92 -16.07 30.85
CA ASP A 242 -14.20 -15.37 30.79
C ASP A 242 -14.48 -14.93 29.34
N ILE A 243 -15.23 -15.77 28.61
CA ILE A 243 -15.53 -15.58 27.19
C ILE A 243 -16.42 -14.35 26.98
N ASP A 244 -17.42 -14.14 27.84
CA ASP A 244 -18.34 -13.02 27.71
C ASP A 244 -17.59 -11.69 27.85
N MET A 245 -16.69 -11.60 28.83
CA MET A 245 -15.79 -10.45 28.98
C MET A 245 -14.89 -10.28 27.76
N ALA A 246 -14.28 -11.35 27.25
CA ALA A 246 -13.39 -11.28 26.09
C ALA A 246 -14.14 -10.79 24.83
N ILE A 247 -15.36 -11.29 24.58
CA ILE A 247 -16.22 -10.84 23.47
C ILE A 247 -16.58 -9.36 23.63
N GLN A 248 -16.92 -8.90 24.84
CA GLN A 248 -17.22 -7.48 25.09
C GLN A 248 -16.03 -6.58 24.78
N VAL A 249 -14.81 -6.98 25.20
CA VAL A 249 -13.59 -6.22 24.92
C VAL A 249 -13.29 -6.15 23.43
N ILE A 250 -13.42 -7.28 22.72
CA ILE A 250 -13.24 -7.35 21.27
C ILE A 250 -14.27 -6.44 20.58
N GLY A 251 -15.54 -6.56 20.95
CA GLY A 251 -16.65 -5.79 20.41
C GLY A 251 -16.43 -4.28 20.57
N ALA A 252 -16.08 -3.84 21.78
CA ALA A 252 -15.83 -2.42 22.05
C ALA A 252 -14.68 -1.85 21.21
N ARG A 253 -13.56 -2.57 21.08
CA ARG A 253 -12.43 -2.12 20.24
C ARG A 253 -12.79 -2.08 18.75
N ILE A 254 -13.57 -3.05 18.28
CA ILE A 254 -14.03 -3.05 16.88
C ILE A 254 -15.01 -1.89 16.65
N GLU A 255 -15.96 -1.68 17.55
CA GLU A 255 -16.90 -0.55 17.47
C GLU A 255 -16.15 0.78 17.41
N GLU A 256 -15.17 1.00 18.28
CA GLU A 256 -14.31 2.19 18.26
C GLU A 256 -13.58 2.32 16.91
N LEU A 257 -12.93 1.26 16.43
CA LEU A 257 -12.25 1.26 15.12
C LEU A 257 -13.22 1.68 13.99
N LEU A 258 -14.43 1.15 13.99
CA LEU A 258 -15.40 1.37 12.94
C LEU A 258 -16.04 2.77 13.02
N MET A 259 -16.49 3.18 14.20
CA MET A 259 -17.20 4.45 14.43
C MET A 259 -16.26 5.66 14.41
N ASP A 260 -15.13 5.57 15.11
CA ASP A 260 -14.28 6.74 15.38
C ASP A 260 -13.18 6.91 14.34
N TYR A 261 -12.84 5.85 13.58
CA TYR A 261 -11.77 5.90 12.59
C TYR A 261 -12.24 5.58 11.17
N VAL A 262 -12.85 4.42 10.93
CA VAL A 262 -13.24 4.03 9.56
C VAL A 262 -14.33 4.96 9.02
N ARG A 263 -15.40 5.19 9.79
CA ARG A 263 -16.48 6.11 9.40
C ARG A 263 -15.98 7.54 9.21
N VAL A 264 -15.09 8.01 10.09
CA VAL A 264 -14.48 9.35 9.98
C VAL A 264 -13.60 9.46 8.73
N ALA A 265 -12.78 8.47 8.41
CA ALA A 265 -11.97 8.44 7.18
C ALA A 265 -12.81 8.45 5.89
N LEU A 266 -14.07 8.02 6.00
CA LEU A 266 -15.06 7.97 4.93
C LEU A 266 -16.12 9.09 5.04
N ALA A 267 -15.95 10.09 5.90
CA ALA A 267 -16.95 11.13 6.14
C ALA A 267 -17.34 11.91 4.88
N ASP A 268 -16.37 12.15 3.98
CA ASP A 268 -16.59 12.85 2.71
C ASP A 268 -17.11 11.93 1.59
N CYS A 269 -17.39 10.66 1.90
CA CYS A 269 -17.77 9.64 0.94
C CYS A 269 -19.24 9.24 1.15
N SER A 270 -20.11 9.62 0.21
CA SER A 270 -21.51 9.21 0.22
C SER A 270 -21.64 7.71 -0.08
N PRO A 271 -22.46 6.95 0.68
CA PRO A 271 -22.67 5.53 0.42
C PRO A 271 -23.22 5.21 -0.97
N GLN A 272 -23.97 6.14 -1.57
CA GLN A 272 -24.56 5.98 -2.90
C GLN A 272 -23.50 5.90 -4.01
N LEU A 273 -22.26 6.35 -3.74
CA LEU A 273 -21.15 6.25 -4.68
C LEU A 273 -20.52 4.85 -4.73
N PHE A 274 -20.89 3.95 -3.81
CA PHE A 274 -20.30 2.61 -3.69
C PHE A 274 -21.36 1.50 -3.75
N PRO A 275 -22.08 1.34 -4.88
CA PRO A 275 -23.10 0.31 -5.02
C PRO A 275 -22.55 -1.12 -4.92
N GLY A 276 -21.25 -1.32 -5.17
CA GLY A 276 -20.55 -2.58 -4.92
C GLY A 276 -20.32 -2.88 -3.42
N GLY A 277 -20.60 -1.92 -2.53
CA GLY A 277 -20.49 -2.08 -1.09
C GLY A 277 -19.05 -2.14 -0.57
N VAL A 278 -18.88 -2.81 0.57
CA VAL A 278 -17.61 -2.96 1.27
C VAL A 278 -17.10 -4.39 1.16
N VAL A 279 -15.86 -4.52 0.71
CA VAL A 279 -15.11 -5.77 0.61
C VAL A 279 -14.17 -5.85 1.82
N LEU A 280 -14.58 -6.60 2.84
CA LEU A 280 -13.86 -6.75 4.11
C LEU A 280 -12.84 -7.90 4.04
N SER A 281 -11.61 -7.66 4.48
CA SER A 281 -10.53 -8.65 4.50
C SER A 281 -9.54 -8.42 5.65
N GLY A 282 -8.49 -9.23 5.72
CA GLY A 282 -7.51 -9.21 6.81
C GLY A 282 -7.87 -10.16 7.94
N GLY A 283 -6.97 -10.30 8.91
CA GLY A 283 -7.11 -11.29 9.99
C GLY A 283 -8.27 -10.98 10.95
N VAL A 284 -8.60 -9.71 11.16
CA VAL A 284 -9.69 -9.29 12.05
C VAL A 284 -11.07 -9.46 11.40
N ALA A 285 -11.14 -9.60 10.07
CA ALA A 285 -12.38 -9.91 9.36
C ALA A 285 -13.03 -11.24 9.78
N LYS A 286 -12.30 -12.09 10.52
CA LYS A 286 -12.79 -13.35 11.09
C LYS A 286 -13.57 -13.17 12.40
N THR A 287 -13.67 -11.94 12.91
CA THR A 287 -14.40 -11.67 14.14
C THR A 287 -15.90 -11.93 13.92
N PRO A 288 -16.56 -12.79 14.73
CA PRO A 288 -18.01 -12.97 14.64
C PRO A 288 -18.75 -11.64 14.79
N GLY A 289 -19.79 -11.42 13.97
CA GLY A 289 -20.63 -10.20 14.03
C GLY A 289 -20.04 -8.94 13.38
N ILE A 290 -18.79 -8.97 12.90
CA ILE A 290 -18.14 -7.76 12.33
C ILE A 290 -18.79 -7.29 11.03
N VAL A 291 -19.38 -8.20 10.25
CA VAL A 291 -20.00 -7.89 8.95
C VAL A 291 -21.27 -7.08 9.17
N GLU A 292 -22.10 -7.50 10.13
CA GLU A 292 -23.34 -6.87 10.55
C GLU A 292 -23.04 -5.47 11.11
N MET A 293 -22.13 -5.39 12.09
CA MET A 293 -21.73 -4.13 12.70
C MET A 293 -21.19 -3.13 11.65
N LEU A 294 -20.31 -3.59 10.76
CA LEU A 294 -19.76 -2.73 9.70
C LEU A 294 -20.84 -2.25 8.72
N GLY A 295 -21.79 -3.13 8.37
CA GLY A 295 -22.91 -2.79 7.50
C GLY A 295 -23.82 -1.74 8.11
N GLU A 296 -24.08 -1.82 9.42
CA GLU A 296 -24.83 -0.82 10.17
C GLU A 296 -24.09 0.52 10.27
N VAL A 297 -22.79 0.50 10.61
CA VAL A 297 -21.95 1.71 10.73
C VAL A 297 -21.90 2.49 9.42
N LEU A 298 -21.71 1.79 8.30
CA LEU A 298 -21.50 2.42 6.99
C LEU A 298 -22.77 2.53 6.15
N GLN A 299 -23.88 1.90 6.56
CA GLN A 299 -25.13 1.81 5.79
C GLN A 299 -24.88 1.25 4.37
N MET A 300 -24.06 0.20 4.30
CA MET A 300 -23.62 -0.45 3.06
C MET A 300 -23.71 -1.97 3.18
N LYS A 301 -23.83 -2.66 2.05
CA LYS A 301 -23.62 -4.11 2.01
C LYS A 301 -22.15 -4.41 2.27
N VAL A 302 -21.89 -5.40 3.11
CA VAL A 302 -20.55 -5.87 3.43
C VAL A 302 -20.44 -7.34 3.03
N ARG A 303 -19.32 -7.72 2.43
CA ARG A 303 -18.95 -9.12 2.29
C ARG A 303 -17.53 -9.36 2.78
N VAL A 304 -17.28 -10.55 3.30
CA VAL A 304 -15.92 -11.01 3.60
C VAL A 304 -15.26 -11.51 2.32
N ALA A 305 -13.97 -11.23 2.17
CA ALA A 305 -13.20 -11.53 0.99
C ALA A 305 -12.01 -12.43 1.28
N HIS A 306 -11.93 -13.49 0.47
CA HIS A 306 -10.83 -14.43 0.43
C HIS A 306 -9.89 -14.09 -0.72
N PRO A 307 -8.67 -14.64 -0.74
CA PRO A 307 -7.76 -14.51 -1.88
C PRO A 307 -8.45 -14.90 -3.19
N ILE A 308 -8.39 -14.02 -4.19
CA ILE A 308 -8.97 -14.25 -5.52
C ILE A 308 -8.31 -15.39 -6.32
N TYR A 309 -7.11 -15.80 -5.90
CA TYR A 309 -6.37 -16.91 -6.50
C TYR A 309 -6.38 -18.10 -5.54
N ALA A 310 -6.30 -19.31 -6.11
CA ALA A 310 -6.06 -20.50 -5.34
C ALA A 310 -4.72 -20.37 -4.59
N MET A 311 -4.80 -20.39 -3.26
CA MET A 311 -3.63 -20.35 -2.38
C MET A 311 -3.27 -21.76 -1.93
N PRO A 312 -2.02 -22.02 -1.48
CA PRO A 312 -1.67 -23.30 -0.88
C PRO A 312 -2.58 -23.64 0.32
N PRO A 313 -2.81 -24.93 0.62
CA PRO A 313 -3.67 -25.35 1.73
C PRO A 313 -3.30 -24.66 3.05
N GLY A 314 -4.32 -24.17 3.77
CA GLY A 314 -4.15 -23.43 5.02
C GLY A 314 -3.71 -21.97 4.83
N ARG A 315 -3.68 -21.47 3.59
CA ARG A 315 -3.38 -20.07 3.22
C ARG A 315 -4.51 -19.41 2.44
N GLU A 316 -5.73 -19.93 2.57
CA GLU A 316 -6.91 -19.52 1.78
C GLU A 316 -7.80 -18.52 2.52
N ASP A 317 -7.44 -18.16 3.76
CA ASP A 317 -8.23 -17.24 4.55
C ASP A 317 -7.99 -15.76 4.21
N THR A 318 -8.85 -14.91 4.76
CA THR A 318 -8.89 -13.46 4.57
C THR A 318 -7.58 -12.73 4.87
N SER A 319 -6.66 -13.33 5.62
CA SER A 319 -5.36 -12.76 6.00
C SER A 319 -4.34 -12.81 4.85
N TYR A 320 -4.58 -13.67 3.84
CA TYR A 320 -3.65 -13.90 2.73
C TYR A 320 -3.95 -13.09 1.47
N VAL A 321 -4.99 -12.25 1.49
CA VAL A 321 -5.39 -11.43 0.34
C VAL A 321 -4.26 -10.54 -0.18
N SER A 322 -3.43 -9.96 0.71
CA SER A 322 -2.31 -9.11 0.27
C SER A 322 -1.27 -9.89 -0.53
N ALA A 323 -1.05 -11.18 -0.21
CA ALA A 323 -0.12 -12.02 -0.95
C ALA A 323 -0.67 -12.34 -2.35
N ALA A 324 -1.96 -12.68 -2.45
CA ALA A 324 -2.62 -12.88 -3.74
C ALA A 324 -2.65 -11.60 -4.59
N GLY A 325 -2.87 -10.43 -3.97
CA GLY A 325 -2.87 -9.17 -4.70
C GLY A 325 -1.48 -8.71 -5.13
N LEU A 326 -0.40 -9.09 -4.44
CA LEU A 326 0.96 -8.92 -4.98
C LEU A 326 1.18 -9.73 -6.27
N LEU A 327 0.63 -10.95 -6.36
CA LEU A 327 0.66 -11.74 -7.59
C LEU A 327 -0.14 -11.05 -8.69
N ARG A 328 -1.36 -10.57 -8.40
CA ARG A 328 -2.18 -9.81 -9.37
C ARG A 328 -1.47 -8.54 -9.83
N TYR A 329 -0.90 -7.78 -8.89
CA TYR A 329 -0.14 -6.57 -9.18
C TYR A 329 1.01 -6.87 -10.15
N ASN A 330 1.81 -7.91 -9.89
CA ASN A 330 2.89 -8.30 -10.78
C ASN A 330 2.39 -8.71 -12.17
N THR A 331 1.30 -9.48 -12.26
CA THR A 331 0.71 -9.88 -13.54
C THR A 331 0.18 -8.69 -14.32
N TYR A 332 -0.54 -7.79 -13.65
CA TYR A 332 -1.08 -6.56 -14.25
C TYR A 332 0.03 -5.62 -14.69
N ARG A 333 1.06 -5.41 -13.87
CA ARG A 333 2.25 -4.63 -14.23
C ARG A 333 2.90 -5.13 -15.53
N ASN A 334 3.04 -6.46 -15.69
CA ASN A 334 3.69 -7.04 -16.85
C ASN A 334 2.80 -7.05 -18.10
N SER A 335 1.48 -7.14 -17.92
CA SER A 335 0.51 -7.31 -19.04
C SER A 335 -0.12 -5.99 -19.48
N TYR A 336 -0.18 -5.00 -18.58
CA TYR A 336 -0.88 -3.72 -18.76
C TYR A 336 -0.05 -2.60 -18.12
N SER A 337 1.12 -2.30 -18.67
CA SER A 337 2.04 -1.26 -18.17
C SER A 337 1.39 0.13 -18.06
N HIS A 338 0.31 0.37 -18.81
CA HIS A 338 -0.46 1.61 -18.74
C HIS A 338 -1.41 1.69 -17.54
N LEU A 339 -1.71 0.60 -16.83
CA LEU A 339 -2.58 0.64 -15.65
C LEU A 339 -1.83 0.99 -14.36
N PHE A 340 -0.52 0.72 -14.33
CA PHE A 340 0.37 1.05 -13.22
C PHE A 340 1.66 1.63 -13.79
N VAL A 341 1.73 2.96 -13.83
CA VAL A 341 2.92 3.68 -14.26
C VAL A 341 3.94 3.57 -13.12
N GLU A 342 5.05 2.91 -13.40
CA GLU A 342 6.14 2.79 -12.43
C GLU A 342 6.70 4.19 -12.11
N PRO A 343 7.11 4.44 -10.86
CA PRO A 343 7.88 5.63 -10.52
C PRO A 343 9.10 5.74 -11.42
N ASN A 344 9.57 6.95 -11.67
CA ASN A 344 10.69 7.15 -12.58
C ASN A 344 11.91 6.39 -12.05
N SER A 345 12.70 5.79 -12.95
CA SER A 345 13.85 4.96 -12.56
C SER A 345 14.90 5.74 -11.75
N GLU A 346 14.93 7.07 -11.90
CA GLU A 346 15.71 7.99 -11.08
C GLU A 346 15.20 8.08 -9.64
N ASP A 347 13.89 8.05 -9.38
CA ASP A 347 13.34 8.09 -8.00
C ASP A 347 13.75 6.83 -7.23
N VAL A 348 13.73 5.69 -7.90
CA VAL A 348 14.18 4.40 -7.34
C VAL A 348 15.70 4.42 -7.13
N ARG A 349 16.49 4.92 -8.09
CA ARG A 349 17.95 5.03 -7.95
C ARG A 349 18.37 6.02 -6.87
N LEU A 350 17.77 7.20 -6.80
CA LEU A 350 18.01 8.19 -5.75
C LEU A 350 17.69 7.59 -4.38
N SER A 351 16.59 6.83 -4.24
CA SER A 351 16.29 6.15 -2.97
C SER A 351 17.34 5.10 -2.56
N VAL A 352 18.06 4.51 -3.53
CA VAL A 352 19.15 3.54 -3.31
C VAL A 352 20.48 4.25 -3.10
N GLU A 353 20.80 5.32 -3.84
CA GLU A 353 22.02 6.13 -3.67
C GLU A 353 22.03 6.85 -2.31
N TYR A 354 20.87 7.30 -1.80
CA TYR A 354 20.74 7.85 -0.45
C TYR A 354 21.00 6.81 0.66
N LEU A 355 20.95 5.50 0.35
CA LEU A 355 21.29 4.43 1.30
C LEU A 355 22.79 4.06 1.23
N ASP A 356 23.45 4.35 0.11
CA ASP A 356 24.91 4.16 -0.07
C ASP A 356 25.73 5.33 0.50
N ASP A 357 25.11 6.36 1.08
CA ASP A 357 25.80 7.41 1.84
C ASP A 357 25.78 7.06 3.35
N PRO A 358 26.81 6.37 3.88
CA PRO A 358 26.93 6.22 5.31
C PRO A 358 27.12 7.61 5.90
N MET A 359 26.32 7.96 6.91
CA MET A 359 26.61 9.11 7.75
C MET A 359 28.06 9.01 8.28
N THR A 360 29.00 9.68 7.61
CA THR A 360 30.30 10.00 8.18
C THR A 360 30.10 11.21 9.07
N ASP A 361 29.95 10.93 10.36
CA ASP A 361 30.10 11.95 11.39
C ASP A 361 31.58 12.38 11.47
N ALA A 362 31.77 13.69 11.65
CA ALA A 362 33.01 14.40 12.03
C ALA A 362 34.28 14.28 11.15
N GLN A 363 34.44 15.23 10.21
CA GLN A 363 35.60 16.17 10.14
C GLN A 363 35.44 17.12 8.94
N LYS A 364 35.06 18.38 9.20
CA LYS A 364 35.25 19.47 8.22
C LYS A 364 36.74 19.85 8.19
N PRO A 365 37.41 19.94 7.04
CA PRO A 365 38.60 20.79 6.95
C PRO A 365 38.14 22.25 6.82
N GLU A 366 38.68 23.13 7.65
CA GLU A 366 38.50 24.57 7.51
C GLU A 366 39.03 25.05 6.15
N PRO A 367 38.32 25.94 5.45
CA PRO A 367 38.79 26.45 4.16
C PRO A 367 39.94 27.43 4.38
N THR A 368 41.11 27.13 3.83
CA THR A 368 42.23 28.06 3.72
C THR A 368 41.92 29.17 2.71
N ALA A 369 42.43 30.38 2.98
CA ALA A 369 42.13 31.61 2.26
C ALA A 369 42.44 31.60 0.74
N GLU A 370 43.21 30.63 0.25
CA GLU A 370 43.46 30.41 -1.18
C GLU A 370 42.24 29.85 -1.93
N ASN A 371 41.44 28.99 -1.29
CA ASN A 371 40.28 28.36 -1.94
C ASN A 371 39.12 29.34 -2.15
N LEU A 372 38.95 30.32 -1.26
CA LEU A 372 37.94 31.37 -1.39
C LEU A 372 38.22 32.33 -2.56
N ARG A 373 39.49 32.64 -2.84
CA ARG A 373 39.86 33.51 -3.96
C ARG A 373 39.70 32.82 -5.33
N SER A 374 40.02 31.53 -5.39
CA SER A 374 39.77 30.69 -6.58
C SER A 374 38.28 30.56 -6.88
N PHE A 375 37.46 30.33 -5.85
CA PHE A 375 36.01 30.18 -5.98
C PHE A 375 35.29 31.48 -6.37
N LEU A 376 35.66 32.62 -5.77
CA LEU A 376 35.09 33.93 -6.12
C LEU A 376 35.54 34.40 -7.52
N GLY A 377 36.78 34.07 -7.93
CA GLY A 377 37.27 34.33 -9.29
C GLY A 377 36.54 33.52 -10.37
N GLY A 378 36.11 32.30 -10.04
CA GLY A 378 35.28 31.46 -10.91
C GLY A 378 33.84 31.96 -11.05
N LEU A 379 33.24 32.46 -9.97
CA LEU A 379 31.88 33.02 -9.99
C LEU A 379 31.79 34.32 -10.80
N ALA A 380 32.77 35.21 -10.68
CA ALA A 380 32.81 36.46 -11.44
C ALA A 380 32.95 36.24 -12.97
N ARG A 381 33.55 35.12 -13.38
CA ARG A 381 33.73 34.77 -14.79
C ARG A 381 32.42 34.21 -15.40
N LYS A 382 31.65 33.44 -14.64
CA LYS A 382 30.34 32.91 -15.08
C LYS A 382 29.22 33.96 -15.11
N PHE A 383 29.29 35.02 -14.32
CA PHE A 383 28.27 36.08 -14.33
C PHE A 383 28.37 37.04 -15.54
N LYS A 384 29.54 37.10 -16.19
CA LYS A 384 29.77 37.91 -17.40
C LYS A 384 29.41 37.23 -18.71
N GLU A 385 29.12 35.92 -18.68
CA GLU A 385 28.66 35.15 -19.83
C GLU A 385 27.14 34.97 -19.87
N LEU A 386 26.42 35.51 -18.88
CA LEU A 386 24.96 35.39 -18.74
C LEU A 386 24.20 36.72 -18.74
N PHE A 387 24.86 37.84 -19.02
CA PHE A 387 24.23 39.13 -19.37
C PHE A 387 25.07 39.91 -20.37
#